data_AF-A0A9X1TI39-F1
#
_entry.id   AF-A0A9X1TI39-F1
#
_cell.length_a   1.000
_cell.length_b   1.000
_cell.length_c   1.000
_cell.angle_alpha   90.00
_cell.angle_beta   90.00
_cell.angle_gamma   90.00
#
_symmetry.space_group_name_H-M   'P 1'
#
loop_
_entity.id
_entity.type
_entity.pdbx_description
1 polymer ?
#
loop_
_entity_poly.entity_id
_entity_poly.type
_entity_poly.pdbx_seq_one_letter_code
_entity_poly.pdbx_strand_id
1 'polypeptide(L)' 'MAEKKAFVLRVNPDMLKELEAWAQQDFRSLNGQIEYLLSEALKKQKRAKQKDSKAEDADEAG' A
#
# COMPACT_ATOMS: atom_id res chain seq x y z
N MET A 1 11.68 16.50 -6.38
CA MET A 1 11.24 15.09 -6.29
C MET A 1 11.54 14.63 -4.87
N ALA A 2 10.61 13.96 -4.19
CA ALA A 2 10.89 13.40 -2.87
C ALA A 2 12.04 12.38 -3.01
N GLU A 3 12.98 12.40 -2.06
CA GLU A 3 14.15 11.52 -2.08
C GLU A 3 13.68 10.06 -1.96
N LYS A 4 14.01 9.24 -2.96
CA LYS A 4 13.69 7.81 -2.95
C LYS A 4 14.83 7.06 -2.28
N LYS A 5 14.55 6.46 -1.12
CA LYS A 5 15.52 5.63 -0.40
C LYS A 5 15.42 4.18 -0.87
N ALA A 6 16.51 3.66 -1.45
CA ALA A 6 16.60 2.25 -1.80
C ALA A 6 16.68 1.38 -0.51
N PHE A 7 15.99 0.26 -0.51
CA PHE A 7 16.05 -0.73 0.57
C PHE A 7 15.95 -2.14 -0.01
N VAL A 8 16.50 -3.12 0.70
CA VAL A 8 16.39 -4.54 0.31
C VAL A 8 15.08 -5.09 0.85
N LEU A 9 14.24 -5.59 -0.04
CA LEU A 9 12.99 -6.26 0.31
C LEU A 9 13.18 -7.78 0.21
N ARG A 10 12.92 -8.50 1.29
CA ARG A 10 12.86 -9.97 1.27
C ARG A 10 11.43 -10.39 0.97
N VAL A 11 11.24 -11.12 -0.12
CA VAL A 11 9.93 -11.61 -0.56
C VAL A 11 10.02 -13.08 -0.96
N ASN A 12 8.90 -13.79 -0.90
CA ASN A 12 8.80 -15.09 -1.52
C ASN A 12 8.98 -14.95 -3.05
N PRO A 13 9.82 -15.77 -3.71
CA PRO A 13 10.06 -15.68 -5.15
C PRO A 13 8.81 -15.87 -6.01
N ASP A 14 7.83 -16.67 -5.58
CA ASP A 14 6.60 -16.87 -6.35
C ASP A 14 5.70 -15.64 -6.29
N MET A 15 5.64 -14.99 -5.13
CA MET A 15 4.96 -13.69 -4.99
C MET A 15 5.63 -12.62 -5.87
N LEU A 16 6.95 -12.65 -6.02
CA LEU A 16 7.66 -11.72 -6.90
C LEU A 16 7.26 -11.92 -8.37
N LYS A 17 7.18 -13.17 -8.83
CA LYS A 17 6.74 -13.50 -10.20
C LYS A 17 5.31 -13.04 -10.47
N GLU A 18 4.40 -13.25 -9.51
CA GLU A 18 3.01 -12.78 -9.62
C GLU A 18 2.95 -11.25 -9.73
N LEU A 19 3.74 -10.54 -8.92
CA LEU A 19 3.83 -9.07 -8.98
C LEU A 19 4.44 -8.58 -10.30
N GLU A 20 5.44 -9.26 -10.84
CA GLU A 20 6.04 -8.94 -12.14
C GLU A 20 5.03 -9.13 -13.28
N ALA A 21 4.30 -10.25 -13.29
CA ALA A 21 3.27 -10.52 -14.28
C ALA A 21 2.14 -9.47 -14.22
N TRP A 22 1.70 -9.10 -13.01
CA TRP A 22 0.70 -8.04 -12.83
C TRP A 22 1.23 -6.68 -13.30
N ALA A 23 2.47 -6.31 -12.93
CA ALA A 23 3.08 -5.07 -13.39
C ALA A 23 3.14 -4.99 -14.93
N GLN A 24 3.47 -6.10 -15.60
CA GLN A 24 3.47 -6.19 -17.07
C GLN A 24 2.09 -5.99 -17.67
N GLN A 25 1.04 -6.60 -17.09
CA GLN A 25 -0.34 -6.42 -17.54
C GLN A 25 -0.81 -4.97 -17.44
N ASP A 26 -0.35 -4.25 -16.41
CA ASP A 26 -0.68 -2.84 -16.19
C ASP A 26 0.29 -1.86 -16.89
N PHE A 27 1.21 -2.35 -17.75
CA PHE A 27 2.26 -1.57 -18.41
C PHE A 27 3.12 -0.73 -17.44
N ARG A 28 3.44 -1.30 -16.27
CA ARG A 28 4.25 -0.68 -15.21
C ARG A 28 5.56 -1.43 -15.00
N SER A 29 6.54 -0.74 -14.44
CA SER A 29 7.70 -1.42 -13.85
C SER A 29 7.31 -2.11 -12.55
N LEU A 30 8.03 -3.17 -12.18
CA LEU A 30 7.84 -3.86 -10.91
C LEU A 30 7.93 -2.88 -9.71
N ASN A 31 8.93 -2.00 -9.70
CA ASN A 31 9.06 -0.98 -8.65
C ASN A 31 7.87 -0.02 -8.62
N GLY A 32 7.36 0.38 -9.79
CA GLY A 32 6.16 1.21 -9.89
C GLY A 32 4.90 0.50 -9.36
N GLN A 33 4.78 -0.80 -9.62
CA GLN A 33 3.68 -1.62 -9.10
C GLN A 33 3.74 -1.75 -7.58
N ILE A 34 4.93 -2.02 -7.02
CA ILE A 34 5.13 -2.09 -5.56
C ILE A 34 4.80 -0.75 -4.91
N GLU A 35 5.27 0.37 -5.47
CA GLU A 35 4.99 1.71 -4.95
C GLU A 35 3.48 2.03 -4.97
N TYR A 36 2.78 1.65 -6.04
CA TYR A 36 1.33 1.80 -6.15
C TYR A 36 0.57 1.01 -5.08
N LEU A 37 0.90 -0.28 -4.93
CA LEU A 37 0.25 -1.16 -3.96
C LEU A 37 0.46 -0.70 -2.52
N LEU A 38 1.69 -0.32 -2.15
CA LEU A 38 1.99 0.22 -0.83
C LEU A 38 1.25 1.53 -0.57
N SER A 39 1.18 2.41 -1.58
CA SER A 39 0.44 3.67 -1.46
C SER A 39 -1.05 3.45 -1.22
N GLU A 40 -1.67 2.52 -1.94
CA GLU A 40 -3.07 2.16 -1.76
C GLU A 40 -3.33 1.50 -0.41
N ALA A 41 -2.45 0.59 0.03
CA ALA A 41 -2.54 -0.04 1.34
C ALA A 41 -2.48 1.00 2.48
N LEU A 42 -1.53 1.95 2.41
CA LEU A 42 -1.40 3.02 3.39
C LEU A 42 -2.62 3.95 3.41
N LYS A 43 -3.17 4.31 2.24
CA LYS A 43 -4.41 5.11 2.16
C LYS A 43 -5.59 4.37 2.79
N LYS A 44 -5.75 3.07 2.50
CA LYS A 44 -6.81 2.24 3.09
C LYS A 44 -6.67 2.16 4.61
N GLN A 45 -5.46 1.94 5.12
CA GLN A 45 -5.20 1.89 6.55
C GLN A 45 -5.50 3.23 7.24
N LYS A 46 -5.08 4.36 6.66
CA LYS A 46 -5.37 5.69 7.20
C LYS A 46 -6.88 5.97 7.24
N ARG A 47 -7.61 5.59 6.19
CA ARG A 47 -9.07 5.71 6.14
C ARG A 47 -9.77 4.84 7.17
N ALA A 48 -9.27 3.62 7.41
CA ALA A 48 -9.81 2.74 8.46
C ALA A 48 -9.64 3.39 9.84
N LYS A 49 -8.44 3.83 10.19
CA LYS A 49 -8.18 4.52 11.47
C LYS A 49 -9.05 5.75 11.69
N GLN A 50 -9.31 6.55 10.66
CA GLN A 50 -10.19 7.72 10.76
C GLN A 50 -11.65 7.34 11.02
N LYS A 51 -12.12 6.19 10.54
CA LYS A 51 -13.47 5.69 10.84
C LYS A 51 -13.56 5.23 12.29
N ASP A 52 -12.54 4.55 12.79
CA ASP A 52 -12.49 4.09 14.18
C ASP A 52 -12.54 5.28 15.15
N SER A 53 -11.70 6.32 14.94
CA SER A 53 -11.72 7.52 15.78
C SER A 53 -13.05 8.28 15.76
N LYS A 54 -13.72 8.32 14.60
CA LYS A 54 -15.02 9.01 14.47
C LYS A 54 -16.18 8.21 15.08
N ALA A 55 -16.02 6.91 15.26
CA ALA A 55 -16.99 6.07 15.96
C ALA A 55 -16.86 6.22 17.48
N GLU A 56 -15.63 6.39 18.00
CA GLU A 56 -15.36 6.63 19.42
C GLU A 56 -15.88 8.00 19.88
N ASP A 57 -15.69 9.08 19.09
CA ASP A 57 -16.24 10.41 19.40
C ASP A 57 -17.79 10.47 19.41
N ALA A 58 -18.46 9.52 18.74
CA ALA A 58 -19.92 9.47 18.67
C ALA A 58 -20.58 8.71 19.84
N ASP A 59 -19.82 7.84 20.52
CA ASP A 59 -20.29 7.06 21.67
C ASP A 59 -20.12 7.83 22.99
N GLU A 60 -19.14 8.74 23.09
CA GLU A 60 -18.92 9.59 24.28
C GLU A 60 -19.85 10.83 24.34
N ALA A 61 -20.57 11.12 23.25
CA ALA A 61 -21.51 12.26 23.16
C ALA A 61 -22.99 11.86 23.35
N GLY A 62 -23.28 10.59 23.65
CA GLY A 62 -24.63 10.06 23.93
C GLY A 62 -24.84 9.76 25.41
#